data_AF-A0A9D8I8P4-F1
#
_entry.id   AF-A0A9D8I8P4-F1
#
_cell.length_a   1.000
_cell.length_b   1.000
_cell.length_c   1.000
_cell.angle_alpha   90.00
_cell.angle_beta   90.00
_cell.angle_gamma   90.00
#
_symmetry.space_group_name_H-M   'P 1'
#
loop_
_entity.id
_entity.type
_entity.pdbx_description
1 polymer ?
#
loop_
_entity_poly.entity_id
_entity_poly.type
_entity_poly.pdbx_seq_one_letter_code
_entity_poly.pdbx_strand_id
1 'polypeptide(L)'
;MPVAPETCPNCGADVPPKALACPECGADESTGWNDRAQSQNLGLPGDAFDYDEFVKEEFGGKEPAAPARPAGMSWLWWVAAVVLAAMFAWGLFR
;
A
#
# COMPACT_ATOMS: atom_id res chain seq x y z
N MET A 1 14.10 39.45 17.88
CA MET A 1 13.18 38.55 18.59
C MET A 1 12.47 37.75 17.53
N PRO A 2 12.38 36.43 17.67
CA PRO A 2 11.60 35.59 16.77
C PRO A 2 10.20 36.17 16.59
N VAL A 3 9.73 36.29 15.33
CA VAL A 3 8.42 36.90 15.05
C VAL A 3 7.38 35.78 15.00
N ALA A 4 6.52 35.73 16.02
CA ALA A 4 5.41 34.78 16.05
C ALA A 4 4.45 35.06 14.87
N PRO A 5 4.09 34.03 14.08
CA PRO A 5 3.06 34.18 13.05
C PRO A 5 1.70 34.43 13.70
N GLU A 6 0.73 35.00 12.98
CA GLU A 6 -0.64 35.18 13.50
C GLU A 6 -1.39 33.85 13.59
N THR A 7 -1.14 32.94 12.64
CA THR A 7 -1.70 31.58 12.62
C THR A 7 -0.56 30.57 12.57
N CYS A 8 -0.61 29.55 13.43
CA CYS A 8 0.42 28.53 13.52
C CYS A 8 0.45 27.69 12.21
N PRO A 9 1.57 27.66 11.48
CA PRO A 9 1.64 26.87 10.24
C PRO A 9 1.74 25.35 10.49
N ASN A 10 1.94 24.91 11.72
CA ASN A 10 1.93 23.49 12.10
C ASN A 10 0.52 22.96 12.41
N CYS A 11 -0.32 23.69 13.16
CA CYS A 11 -1.64 23.19 13.56
C CYS A 11 -2.83 24.06 13.12
N GLY A 12 -2.60 25.25 12.58
CA GLY A 12 -3.64 26.18 12.15
C GLY A 12 -4.30 27.00 13.28
N ALA A 13 -3.84 26.88 14.52
CA ALA A 13 -4.36 27.67 15.64
C ALA A 13 -3.89 29.13 15.59
N ASP A 14 -4.69 30.05 16.14
CA ASP A 14 -4.29 31.44 16.34
C ASP A 14 -3.15 31.52 17.38
N VAL A 15 -2.14 32.32 17.07
CA VAL A 15 -0.95 32.48 17.91
C VAL A 15 -0.90 33.92 18.45
N PRO A 16 -0.89 34.11 19.78
CA PRO A 16 -0.79 35.45 20.37
C PRO A 16 0.50 36.18 19.96
N PRO A 17 0.45 37.52 19.82
CA PRO A 17 1.64 38.29 19.50
C PRO A 17 2.71 38.11 20.58
N LYS A 18 3.98 37.93 20.14
CA LYS A 18 5.16 37.69 21.00
C LYS A 18 5.17 36.33 21.72
N ALA A 19 4.33 35.37 21.32
CA ALA A 19 4.45 34.00 21.81
C ALA A 19 5.82 33.40 21.40
N LEU A 20 6.42 32.61 22.29
CA LEU A 20 7.69 31.90 22.00
C LEU A 20 7.45 30.56 21.29
N ALA A 21 6.26 29.98 21.47
CA ALA A 21 5.80 28.75 20.85
C ALA A 21 4.27 28.77 20.73
N CYS A 22 3.71 27.91 19.89
CA CYS A 22 2.26 27.76 19.73
C CYS A 22 1.66 27.18 21.02
N PRO A 23 0.62 27.82 21.61
CA PRO A 23 0.03 27.33 22.84
C PRO A 23 -0.71 25.98 22.69
N GLU A 24 -1.10 25.62 21.47
CA GLU A 24 -1.87 24.39 21.22
C GLU A 24 -0.98 23.18 20.88
N CYS A 25 0.02 23.35 20.02
CA CYS A 25 0.88 22.23 19.58
C CYS A 25 2.33 22.32 20.05
N GLY A 26 2.74 23.43 20.66
CA GLY A 26 4.12 23.63 21.12
C GLY A 26 5.14 23.94 20.03
N ALA A 27 4.74 24.04 18.75
CA ALA A 27 5.65 24.37 17.66
C ALA A 27 6.22 25.79 17.78
N ASP A 28 7.50 25.96 17.45
CA ASP A 28 8.26 27.21 17.48
C ASP A 28 9.09 27.38 16.20
N GLU A 29 9.96 28.41 16.12
CA GLU A 29 10.81 28.65 14.94
C GLU A 29 11.66 27.44 14.52
N SER A 30 12.10 26.61 15.47
CA SER A 30 12.95 25.45 15.20
C SER A 30 12.16 24.21 14.79
N THR A 31 10.92 24.10 15.25
CA THR A 31 10.10 22.87 15.16
C THR A 31 8.88 23.01 14.27
N GLY A 32 8.47 24.21 13.88
CA GLY A 32 7.28 24.37 13.06
C GLY A 32 6.83 25.78 12.67
N TRP A 33 7.59 26.84 12.93
CA TRP A 33 7.39 28.20 12.37
C TRP A 33 8.49 28.54 11.35
N ASN A 34 8.80 27.60 10.47
CA ASN A 34 9.77 27.76 9.38
C ASN A 34 9.20 27.18 8.07
N ASP A 35 9.89 27.41 6.96
CA ASP A 35 9.43 27.01 5.62
C ASP A 35 9.19 25.50 5.45
N ARG A 36 9.77 24.66 6.33
CA ARG A 36 9.59 23.20 6.32
C ARG A 36 8.44 22.71 7.20
N ALA A 37 7.74 23.62 7.89
CA ALA A 37 6.64 23.27 8.78
C ALA A 37 5.56 22.44 8.09
N GLN A 38 5.25 22.76 6.83
CA GLN A 38 4.25 22.02 6.05
C GLN A 38 4.63 20.56 5.81
N SER A 39 5.92 20.30 5.49
CA SER A 39 6.41 18.93 5.31
C SER A 39 6.50 18.15 6.62
N GLN A 40 6.89 18.81 7.72
CA GLN A 40 7.04 18.16 9.03
C GLN A 40 5.70 17.78 9.66
N ASN A 41 4.65 18.57 9.45
CA ASN A 41 3.30 18.30 9.98
C ASN A 41 2.75 16.95 9.51
N LEU A 42 2.95 16.62 8.23
CA LEU A 42 2.42 15.37 7.67
C LEU A 42 3.28 14.14 8.03
N GLY A 43 4.47 14.35 8.64
CA GLY A 43 5.44 13.27 8.90
C GLY A 43 5.95 12.59 7.63
N LEU A 44 5.72 13.21 6.46
CA LEU A 44 6.20 12.67 5.20
C LEU A 44 7.65 13.10 4.98
N PRO A 45 8.52 12.18 4.56
CA PRO A 45 9.87 12.52 4.15
C PRO A 45 9.79 13.48 2.93
N GLY A 46 10.79 14.37 2.81
CA GLY A 46 10.78 15.44 1.80
C GLY A 46 11.08 14.99 0.36
N ASP A 47 11.25 13.69 0.16
CA ASP A 47 11.38 13.02 -1.14
C ASP A 47 10.00 12.62 -1.69
N ALA A 48 9.95 12.33 -3.00
CA ALA A 48 8.72 11.85 -3.63
C ALA A 48 8.44 10.43 -3.12
N PHE A 49 7.30 10.25 -2.45
CA PHE A 49 6.86 8.95 -1.96
C PHE A 49 6.72 7.94 -3.12
N ASP A 50 7.52 6.86 -3.11
CA ASP A 50 7.45 5.78 -4.09
C ASP A 50 6.31 4.83 -3.74
N TYR A 51 5.16 5.06 -4.39
CA TYR A 51 3.96 4.24 -4.21
C TYR A 51 4.17 2.79 -4.66
N ASP A 52 4.93 2.57 -5.73
CA ASP A 52 5.10 1.25 -6.32
C ASP A 52 6.01 0.36 -5.45
N GLU A 53 7.07 0.93 -4.87
CA GLU A 53 7.95 0.24 -3.91
C GLU A 53 7.19 -0.13 -2.62
N PHE A 54 6.45 0.82 -2.04
CA PHE A 54 5.64 0.58 -0.84
C PHE A 54 4.60 -0.52 -1.06
N VAL A 55 3.86 -0.49 -2.17
CA VAL A 55 2.87 -1.53 -2.50
C VAL A 55 3.54 -2.89 -2.64
N LYS A 56 4.73 -2.95 -3.24
CA LYS A 56 5.46 -4.21 -3.41
C LYS A 56 5.96 -4.77 -2.08
N GLU A 57 6.50 -3.94 -1.20
CA GLU A 57 7.06 -4.38 0.08
C GLU A 57 5.97 -4.82 1.08
N GLU A 58 4.90 -4.02 1.21
CA GLU A 58 3.84 -4.26 2.19
C GLU A 58 2.74 -5.20 1.69
N PHE A 59 2.45 -5.16 0.38
CA PHE A 59 1.30 -5.88 -0.20
C PHE A 59 1.68 -6.83 -1.35
N GLY A 60 2.94 -6.82 -1.83
CA GLY A 60 3.43 -7.65 -2.93
C GLY A 60 3.58 -9.13 -2.58
N GLY A 61 3.10 -9.57 -1.41
CA GLY A 61 2.94 -10.95 -1.02
C GLY A 61 1.81 -11.64 -1.80
N LYS A 62 2.05 -11.85 -3.10
CA LYS A 62 1.45 -12.78 -4.08
C LYS A 62 1.39 -12.05 -5.42
N GLU A 63 2.45 -12.18 -6.21
CA GLU A 63 2.22 -12.28 -7.65
C GLU A 63 1.06 -13.26 -7.86
N PRO A 64 0.08 -12.97 -8.75
CA PRO A 64 -0.92 -13.97 -9.09
C PRO A 64 -0.13 -15.15 -9.64
N ALA A 65 0.05 -16.16 -8.78
CA ALA A 65 0.75 -17.38 -9.10
C ALA A 65 0.20 -17.81 -10.45
N ALA A 66 1.11 -17.89 -11.43
CA ALA A 66 0.82 -18.32 -12.80
C ALA A 66 -0.31 -19.35 -12.78
N PRO A 67 -1.31 -19.24 -13.67
CA PRO A 67 -2.58 -19.96 -13.55
C PRO A 67 -2.29 -21.38 -13.11
N ALA A 68 -2.73 -21.71 -11.90
CA ALA A 68 -2.41 -22.96 -11.24
C ALA A 68 -2.80 -24.09 -12.19
N ARG A 69 -1.84 -24.58 -12.99
CA ARG A 69 -2.05 -25.78 -13.79
C ARG A 69 -2.24 -26.86 -12.74
N PRO A 70 -3.39 -27.54 -12.64
CA PRO A 70 -3.54 -28.63 -11.70
C PRO A 70 -2.54 -29.72 -12.11
N ALA A 71 -1.39 -29.72 -11.45
CA ALA A 71 -0.34 -30.68 -11.63
C ALA A 71 -0.87 -32.02 -11.09
N GLY A 72 -1.07 -32.99 -11.98
CA GLY A 72 -1.30 -34.39 -11.62
C GLY A 72 -2.60 -35.01 -12.14
N MET A 73 -3.58 -34.23 -12.60
CA MET A 73 -4.90 -34.78 -12.96
C MET A 73 -5.06 -35.10 -14.46
N SER A 74 -4.16 -34.66 -15.34
CA SER A 74 -4.33 -34.85 -16.78
C SER A 74 -4.21 -36.31 -17.26
N TRP A 75 -3.29 -37.10 -16.71
CA TRP A 75 -3.05 -38.48 -17.16
C TRP A 75 -4.17 -39.45 -16.75
N LEU A 76 -4.66 -39.33 -15.50
CA LEU A 76 -5.74 -40.17 -14.99
C LEU A 76 -7.06 -39.96 -15.77
N TRP A 77 -7.35 -38.72 -16.15
CA TRP A 77 -8.54 -38.41 -16.97
C TRP A 77 -8.43 -38.95 -18.40
N TRP A 78 -7.23 -38.98 -18.98
CA TRP A 78 -7.02 -39.63 -20.28
C TRP A 78 -7.29 -41.14 -20.21
N VAL A 79 -6.81 -41.82 -19.16
CA VAL A 79 -7.10 -43.24 -18.95
C VAL A 79 -8.60 -43.48 -18.77
N ALA A 80 -9.27 -42.67 -17.94
CA ALA A 80 -10.72 -42.77 -17.73
C ALA A 80 -11.51 -42.58 -19.04
N ALA A 81 -11.12 -41.61 -19.86
CA ALA A 81 -11.75 -41.36 -21.16
C ALA A 81 -11.59 -42.55 -22.12
N VAL A 82 -10.39 -43.16 -22.20
CA VAL A 82 -10.13 -44.33 -23.04
C VAL A 82 -10.94 -45.54 -22.58
N VAL A 83 -11.01 -45.79 -21.26
CA VAL A 83 -11.79 -46.91 -20.71
C VAL A 83 -13.28 -46.75 -21.02
N LEU A 84 -13.83 -45.55 -20.80
CA LEU A 84 -15.23 -45.25 -21.13
C LEU A 84 -15.53 -45.44 -22.61
N ALA A 85 -14.65 -44.95 -23.50
CA ALA A 85 -14.81 -45.11 -24.94
C ALA A 85 -14.76 -46.59 -25.37
N ALA A 86 -13.85 -47.38 -24.80
CA ALA A 86 -13.76 -48.81 -25.08
C ALA A 86 -15.00 -49.58 -24.61
N MET A 87 -15.51 -49.29 -23.41
CA MET A 87 -16.75 -49.87 -22.91
C MET A 87 -17.95 -49.53 -23.80
N PHE A 88 -18.04 -48.26 -24.23
CA PHE A 88 -19.13 -47.80 -25.09
C PHE A 88 -19.07 -48.46 -26.47
N ALA A 89 -17.90 -48.52 -27.09
CA ALA A 89 -17.70 -49.23 -28.34
C ALA A 89 -18.08 -50.71 -28.20
N TRP A 90 -17.60 -51.40 -27.16
CA TRP A 90 -17.94 -52.80 -26.94
C TRP A 90 -19.44 -53.04 -26.76
N GLY A 91 -20.14 -52.13 -26.08
CA GLY A 91 -21.60 -52.15 -25.96
C GLY A 91 -22.34 -51.88 -27.28
N LEU A 92 -21.78 -51.07 -28.17
CA LEU A 92 -22.35 -50.80 -29.51
C LEU A 92 -22.08 -51.92 -30.53
N PHE A 93 -21.00 -52.68 -30.35
CA PHE A 93 -20.60 -53.78 -31.24
C PHE A 93 -21.06 -55.17 -30.74
N ARG A 94 -21.89 -55.21 -29.68
CA ARG A 94 -22.51 -56.43 -29.14
C ARG A 94 -24.00 -56.45 -29.45
#